data_AF-A0A1L9X6L1-F1
#
_entry.id   AF-A0A1L9X6L1-F1
#
_cell.length_a   1.000
_cell.length_b   1.000
_cell.length_c   1.000
_cell.angle_alpha   90.00
_cell.angle_beta   90.00
_cell.angle_gamma   90.00
#
_symmetry.space_group_name_H-M   'P 1'
#
loop_
_entity.id
_entity.type
_entity.pdbx_description
1 polymer ?
#
loop_
_entity_poly.entity_id
_entity_poly.type
_entity_poly.pdbx_seq_one_letter_code
_entity_poly.pdbx_strand_id
1 'polypeptide(L)'
;MRVSIIARQALVQATLLSIASAIPAPTAFPSTNNDNSAAAAPPDPVITPSPVQYNPSPVVPVARRNILSDVDSDINSVLSGLGSDLPSWVASGVPNFFQGFPTGDAVVSSLGLNSAQLAALPTNVLNIDPYANWTSSGWNVRFHGNVYKQPNTSVSDLNKFANVFLGNTSIEDLPESQQAQARNLTAEILVVQQPHVAVNTIHLEPAPSQGASGEPGGGGASNTTGGTQDLTLPYNTTAEGDFDAFVPIDSNGLTAGNETSAIQRLNTYVEGASIGNSTAYLVPPKGLTIVSDIDDILRVTKIYEPEQGLLNSFARPFTPWENMPDLYRNWSINIPDMHFHYLTTTPEQVTRNYMQFIYTHYPGGSFDTRPLNFSDVSATLSIRKFLLKKVFETFPERKFILIADTSNSDVMRDYPEMVTDFPGQVQCIWLRNTSATDSGDKFPYDTSGFKNLNQSQYMFFLHPNDLTNLDVANGQCYNQSIAQNLTFSYQGLPFGLGDDPTSVNASANGTEENAASGLSTRGAAGAQSLLALVAAMFTATFMFL
;
A
#
# COMPACT_ATOMS: atom_id res chain seq x y z
N MET A 1 -61.89 -1.59 -30.39
CA MET A 1 -60.70 -1.05 -31.07
C MET A 1 -60.24 0.16 -30.28
N ARG A 2 -59.00 0.16 -29.74
CA ARG A 2 -58.17 1.32 -29.25
C ARG A 2 -58.83 2.36 -28.30
N VAL A 3 -58.36 2.52 -27.04
CA VAL A 3 -57.26 3.43 -26.57
C VAL A 3 -57.74 4.91 -26.51
N SER A 4 -57.60 5.74 -25.45
CA SER A 4 -56.89 5.61 -24.15
C SER A 4 -57.02 6.86 -23.21
N ILE A 5 -56.54 6.73 -21.94
CA ILE A 5 -55.75 7.72 -21.13
C ILE A 5 -56.45 8.88 -20.31
N ILE A 6 -55.87 9.16 -19.13
CA ILE A 6 -56.03 10.26 -18.09
C ILE A 6 -57.22 10.27 -17.10
N ALA A 7 -56.91 10.17 -15.79
CA ALA A 7 -57.36 11.09 -14.72
C ALA A 7 -56.51 10.93 -13.43
N ARG A 8 -56.32 12.02 -12.66
CA ARG A 8 -55.59 12.10 -11.37
C ARG A 8 -56.55 12.48 -10.22
N GLN A 9 -56.11 12.21 -8.99
CA GLN A 9 -56.41 12.91 -7.72
C GLN A 9 -57.74 12.68 -6.93
N ALA A 10 -57.55 12.10 -5.73
CA ALA A 10 -57.84 12.66 -4.38
C ALA A 10 -59.28 12.81 -3.82
N LEU A 11 -59.50 12.14 -2.67
CA LEU A 11 -60.18 12.52 -1.39
C LEU A 11 -60.74 11.21 -0.74
N VAL A 12 -60.93 10.97 0.57
CA VAL A 12 -60.49 11.43 1.92
C VAL A 12 -61.60 10.95 2.92
N GLN A 13 -61.22 10.55 4.15
CA GLN A 13 -62.09 10.24 5.32
C GLN A 13 -63.01 8.98 5.28
N ALA A 14 -63.38 8.32 6.40
CA ALA A 14 -62.87 8.27 7.80
C ALA A 14 -63.58 7.18 8.65
N THR A 15 -63.17 7.03 9.91
CA THR A 15 -63.87 6.39 11.08
C THR A 15 -63.80 4.85 11.23
N LEU A 16 -63.76 4.23 12.43
CA LEU A 16 -63.19 4.53 13.77
C LEU A 16 -63.29 3.26 14.69
N LEU A 17 -62.80 3.36 15.95
CA LEU A 17 -62.78 2.35 17.06
C LEU A 17 -61.56 1.39 17.06
N SER A 18 -60.61 1.31 18.03
CA SER A 18 -60.38 1.79 19.43
C SER A 18 -60.63 0.79 20.58
N ILE A 19 -59.56 0.27 21.20
CA ILE A 19 -59.47 -0.23 22.60
C ILE A 19 -58.06 0.11 23.16
N ALA A 20 -57.94 0.46 24.44
CA ALA A 20 -56.66 0.76 25.15
C ALA A 20 -56.13 -0.49 25.93
N SER A 21 -55.16 -0.50 26.86
CA SER A 21 -54.40 0.49 27.66
C SER A 21 -53.22 -0.27 28.33
N ALA A 22 -52.18 0.27 28.99
CA ALA A 22 -51.77 1.63 29.41
C ALA A 22 -50.24 1.65 29.69
N ILE A 23 -49.68 2.79 30.12
CA ILE A 23 -48.29 2.99 30.58
C ILE A 23 -48.33 3.69 31.96
N PRO A 24 -47.43 3.39 32.92
CA PRO A 24 -47.17 4.26 34.07
C PRO A 24 -45.93 5.15 33.85
N ALA A 25 -46.07 6.43 34.19
CA ALA A 25 -45.00 7.44 34.25
C ALA A 25 -44.72 7.83 35.74
N PRO A 26 -43.71 8.65 36.05
CA PRO A 26 -42.98 8.56 37.33
C PRO A 26 -43.61 9.33 38.51
N THR A 27 -43.11 9.04 39.72
CA THR A 27 -43.47 9.76 40.96
C THR A 27 -42.22 10.09 41.80
N ALA A 28 -42.33 11.14 42.63
CA ALA A 28 -41.19 11.86 43.21
C ALA A 28 -40.71 11.37 44.60
N PHE A 29 -39.56 11.92 45.00
CA PHE A 29 -38.89 11.75 46.30
C PHE A 29 -39.78 11.98 47.54
N PRO A 30 -39.42 11.33 48.66
CA PRO A 30 -39.43 11.97 49.98
C PRO A 30 -38.06 11.91 50.66
N SER A 31 -37.73 12.95 51.44
CA SER A 31 -36.58 12.96 52.34
C SER A 31 -36.92 12.38 53.72
N THR A 32 -35.96 11.73 54.37
CA THR A 32 -35.94 11.55 55.83
C THR A 32 -34.51 11.70 56.36
N ASN A 33 -34.39 12.27 57.56
CA ASN A 33 -33.13 12.55 58.25
C ASN A 33 -32.82 11.48 59.32
N ASN A 34 -31.53 11.46 59.69
CA ASN A 34 -30.95 11.03 60.97
C ASN A 34 -30.64 9.53 61.29
N ASP A 35 -29.34 9.37 61.61
CA ASP A 35 -28.72 8.63 62.73
C ASP A 35 -28.50 7.10 62.70
N ASN A 36 -27.20 6.77 62.56
CA ASN A 36 -26.43 5.82 63.38
C ASN A 36 -26.89 4.35 63.51
N SER A 37 -26.22 3.41 62.82
CA SER A 37 -25.07 2.68 63.40
C SER A 37 -24.59 1.46 62.57
N ALA A 38 -23.27 1.37 62.42
CA ALA A 38 -22.41 0.24 62.03
C ALA A 38 -23.01 -1.11 61.56
N ALA A 39 -22.72 -1.47 60.31
CA ALA A 39 -22.31 -2.81 59.90
C ALA A 39 -21.21 -2.70 58.83
N ALA A 40 -20.03 -3.27 59.08
CA ALA A 40 -18.88 -3.13 58.19
C ALA A 40 -18.88 -4.20 57.08
N ALA A 41 -18.86 -3.76 55.82
CA ALA A 41 -18.47 -4.59 54.68
C ALA A 41 -16.94 -4.47 54.45
N PRO A 42 -16.27 -5.51 53.93
CA PRO A 42 -14.84 -5.43 53.63
C PRO A 42 -14.55 -4.39 52.53
N PRO A 43 -13.37 -3.76 52.54
CA PRO A 43 -13.00 -2.81 51.49
C PRO A 43 -12.77 -3.54 50.17
N ASP A 44 -13.39 -3.04 49.10
CA ASP A 44 -13.12 -3.47 47.73
C ASP A 44 -11.65 -3.20 47.35
N PRO A 45 -11.04 -4.03 46.49
CA PRO A 45 -9.65 -3.87 46.08
C PRO A 45 -9.44 -2.57 45.30
N VAL A 46 -8.70 -1.63 45.89
CA VAL A 46 -8.24 -0.43 45.19
C VAL A 46 -7.19 -0.83 44.16
N ILE A 47 -7.60 -0.99 42.90
CA ILE A 47 -6.68 -1.09 41.77
C ILE A 47 -6.08 0.30 41.53
N THR A 48 -4.96 0.59 42.16
CA THR A 48 -4.11 1.73 41.78
C THR A 48 -3.55 1.51 40.38
N PRO A 49 -3.74 2.42 39.42
CA PRO A 49 -3.07 2.34 38.12
C PRO A 49 -1.55 2.39 38.30
N SER A 50 -0.83 1.42 37.72
CA SER A 50 0.63 1.51 37.65
C SER A 50 1.03 2.73 36.81
N PRO A 51 1.97 3.57 37.26
CA PRO A 51 2.43 4.71 36.47
C PRO A 51 3.25 4.22 35.27
N VAL A 52 2.66 4.27 34.08
CA VAL A 52 3.38 4.05 32.82
C VAL A 52 4.29 5.25 32.58
N GLN A 53 5.60 5.07 32.74
CA GLN A 53 6.59 6.07 32.35
C GLN A 53 6.75 6.08 30.83
N TYR A 54 6.11 7.04 30.17
CA TYR A 54 6.41 7.39 28.79
C TYR A 54 7.73 8.16 28.72
N ASN A 55 8.83 7.43 28.59
CA ASN A 55 10.10 8.01 28.14
C ASN A 55 10.08 8.02 26.59
N PRO A 56 9.94 9.17 25.92
CA PRO A 56 10.15 9.24 24.48
C PRO A 56 11.61 8.87 24.17
N SER A 57 11.82 7.94 23.24
CA SER A 57 13.15 7.55 22.77
C SER A 57 13.90 8.78 22.24
N PRO A 58 15.16 9.03 22.64
CA PRO A 58 15.92 10.18 22.16
C PRO A 58 16.10 10.13 20.64
N VAL A 59 15.74 11.20 19.95
CA VAL A 59 16.02 11.38 18.51
C VAL A 59 17.53 11.50 18.33
N VAL A 60 18.16 10.48 17.75
CA VAL A 60 19.59 10.51 17.38
C VAL A 60 19.73 11.09 15.98
N PRO A 61 20.45 12.22 15.78
CA PRO A 61 20.72 12.74 14.44
C PRO A 61 21.71 11.81 13.73
N VAL A 62 21.23 10.97 12.81
CA VAL A 62 22.10 10.03 12.07
C VAL A 62 22.69 10.72 10.85
N ALA A 63 23.97 11.10 10.95
CA ALA A 63 24.80 11.27 9.77
C ALA A 63 24.87 9.93 9.02
N ARG A 64 24.53 9.93 7.72
CA ARG A 64 24.52 8.74 6.84
C ARG A 64 25.82 7.94 7.01
N ARG A 65 25.76 6.80 7.71
CA ARG A 65 26.86 5.84 7.79
C ARG A 65 26.74 4.82 6.66
N ASN A 66 27.87 4.50 6.05
CA ASN A 66 27.96 3.52 4.98
C ASN A 66 27.66 2.12 5.54
N ILE A 67 26.48 1.57 5.22
CA ILE A 67 26.09 0.16 5.44
C ILE A 67 25.77 -0.50 4.08
N LEU A 68 26.29 0.05 2.98
CA LEU A 68 26.24 -0.60 1.66
C LEU A 68 27.24 -1.77 1.59
N SER A 69 28.38 -1.66 2.28
CA SER A 69 29.52 -2.58 2.19
C SER A 69 29.21 -4.05 2.47
N ASP A 70 28.22 -4.32 3.32
CA ASP A 70 27.97 -5.65 3.89
C ASP A 70 26.90 -6.42 3.10
N VAL A 71 26.16 -5.74 2.23
CA VAL A 71 25.28 -6.33 1.21
C VAL A 71 25.98 -6.33 -0.16
N ASP A 72 26.83 -5.32 -0.41
CA ASP A 72 27.68 -5.23 -1.60
C ASP A 72 28.62 -6.45 -1.74
N SER A 73 29.14 -7.04 -0.67
CA SER A 73 30.20 -8.05 -0.78
C SER A 73 29.77 -9.33 -1.50
N ASP A 74 28.58 -9.85 -1.18
CA ASP A 74 28.09 -11.11 -1.74
C ASP A 74 27.52 -10.88 -3.15
N ILE A 75 26.79 -9.78 -3.33
CA ILE A 75 26.18 -9.38 -4.60
C ILE A 75 27.24 -9.05 -5.66
N ASN A 76 28.28 -8.27 -5.33
CA ASN A 76 29.34 -7.93 -6.29
C ASN A 76 30.14 -9.14 -6.77
N SER A 77 30.20 -10.24 -5.99
CA SER A 77 30.95 -11.43 -6.42
C SER A 77 30.32 -12.08 -7.66
N VAL A 78 28.99 -12.23 -7.68
CA VAL A 78 28.22 -12.83 -8.78
C VAL A 78 28.01 -11.82 -9.92
N LEU A 79 27.78 -10.54 -9.60
CA LEU A 79 27.49 -9.51 -10.60
C LEU A 79 28.74 -8.84 -11.21
N SER A 80 29.95 -9.16 -10.74
CA SER A 80 31.22 -8.62 -11.28
C SER A 80 31.43 -8.86 -12.79
N GLY A 81 30.74 -9.84 -13.39
CA GLY A 81 30.74 -10.10 -14.83
C GLY A 81 29.84 -9.17 -15.66
N LEU A 82 29.03 -8.32 -15.04
CA LEU A 82 28.02 -7.48 -15.71
C LEU A 82 28.40 -5.99 -15.82
N GLY A 83 29.58 -5.60 -15.30
CA GLY A 83 30.02 -4.22 -15.22
C GLY A 83 29.55 -3.51 -13.95
N SER A 84 30.14 -2.35 -13.66
CA SER A 84 29.94 -1.56 -12.43
C SER A 84 28.60 -0.82 -12.34
N ASP A 85 27.72 -1.02 -13.31
CA ASP A 85 26.73 0.00 -13.72
C ASP A 85 25.28 -0.40 -13.42
N LEU A 86 25.07 -1.47 -12.64
CA LEU A 86 23.74 -1.82 -12.13
C LEU A 86 23.27 -0.74 -11.12
N PRO A 87 22.12 -0.10 -11.35
CA PRO A 87 21.66 0.99 -10.49
C PRO A 87 21.43 0.57 -9.04
N SER A 88 21.79 1.45 -8.09
CA SER A 88 21.66 1.23 -6.64
C SER A 88 20.27 0.78 -6.17
N TRP A 89 19.22 1.13 -6.91
CA TRP A 89 17.86 0.76 -6.57
C TRP A 89 17.50 -0.71 -6.86
N VAL A 90 18.25 -1.38 -7.73
CA VAL A 90 18.10 -2.83 -7.96
C VAL A 90 18.37 -3.61 -6.67
N ALA A 91 19.20 -3.07 -5.76
CA ALA A 91 19.40 -3.63 -4.41
C ALA A 91 18.39 -3.13 -3.36
N SER A 92 17.77 -1.96 -3.55
CA SER A 92 16.83 -1.36 -2.57
C SER A 92 15.37 -1.71 -2.77
N GLY A 93 14.96 -2.13 -3.98
CA GLY A 93 13.56 -2.36 -4.36
C GLY A 93 12.73 -1.07 -4.51
N VAL A 94 13.36 0.12 -4.45
CA VAL A 94 12.66 1.41 -4.58
C VAL A 94 13.26 2.20 -5.75
N PRO A 95 12.54 2.36 -6.88
CA PRO A 95 13.06 3.02 -8.07
C PRO A 95 13.72 4.37 -7.76
N ASN A 96 14.95 4.59 -8.26
CA ASN A 96 15.75 5.78 -7.92
C ASN A 96 15.03 7.11 -8.23
N PHE A 97 14.09 7.14 -9.18
CA PHE A 97 13.37 8.35 -9.57
C PHE A 97 12.33 8.85 -8.55
N PHE A 98 11.97 8.02 -7.57
CA PHE A 98 11.17 8.43 -6.41
C PHE A 98 12.03 8.76 -5.17
N GLN A 99 13.35 8.86 -5.33
CA GLN A 99 14.27 9.22 -4.25
C GLN A 99 14.66 10.70 -4.35
N GLY A 100 14.80 11.37 -3.19
CA GLY A 100 15.29 12.75 -3.13
C GLY A 100 14.25 13.83 -3.46
N PHE A 101 12.95 13.53 -3.34
CA PHE A 101 11.91 14.56 -3.39
C PHE A 101 12.20 15.67 -2.35
N PRO A 102 11.95 16.95 -2.70
CA PRO A 102 12.28 18.08 -1.83
C PRO A 102 11.39 18.07 -0.58
N THR A 103 12.01 18.26 0.57
CA THR A 103 11.30 18.55 1.84
C THR A 103 10.86 20.01 1.88
N GLY A 104 9.99 20.37 2.82
CA GLY A 104 9.36 21.69 2.89
C GLY A 104 10.33 22.88 2.80
N ASP A 105 11.46 22.85 3.50
CA ASP A 105 12.48 23.91 3.43
C ASP A 105 13.13 24.02 2.04
N ALA A 106 13.32 22.90 1.34
CA ALA A 106 13.83 22.86 -0.03
C ALA A 106 12.79 23.37 -1.04
N VAL A 107 11.51 23.08 -0.84
CA VAL A 107 10.40 23.65 -1.63
C VAL A 107 10.30 25.16 -1.41
N VAL A 108 10.32 25.62 -0.15
CA VAL A 108 10.31 27.06 0.20
C VAL A 108 11.50 27.80 -0.41
N SER A 109 12.70 27.24 -0.32
CA SER A 109 13.92 27.83 -0.86
C SER A 109 13.92 27.87 -2.39
N SER A 110 13.55 26.77 -3.05
CA SER A 110 13.57 26.66 -4.51
C SER A 110 12.50 27.49 -5.22
N LEU A 111 11.38 27.77 -4.54
CA LEU A 111 10.31 28.67 -5.01
C LEU A 111 10.44 30.12 -4.48
N GLY A 112 11.45 30.43 -3.66
CA GLY A 112 11.67 31.76 -3.11
C GLY A 112 10.54 32.28 -2.21
N LEU A 113 9.80 31.38 -1.55
CA LEU A 113 8.63 31.71 -0.76
C LEU A 113 9.01 32.39 0.56
N ASN A 114 8.35 33.49 0.89
CA ASN A 114 8.46 34.10 2.23
C ASN A 114 7.39 33.57 3.20
N SER A 115 7.63 33.75 4.50
CA SER A 115 6.75 33.23 5.55
C SER A 115 5.32 33.77 5.48
N ALA A 116 5.09 34.98 4.98
CA ALA A 116 3.74 35.55 4.84
C ALA A 116 2.97 34.91 3.67
N GLN A 117 3.65 34.61 2.55
CA GLN A 117 3.07 33.84 1.45
C GLN A 117 2.70 32.43 1.92
N LEU A 118 3.61 31.73 2.59
CA LEU A 118 3.36 30.38 3.12
C LEU A 118 2.26 30.37 4.20
N ALA A 119 2.19 31.39 5.05
CA ALA A 119 1.12 31.52 6.04
C ALA A 119 -0.26 31.67 5.38
N ALA A 120 -0.36 32.41 4.27
CA ALA A 120 -1.60 32.65 3.54
C ALA A 120 -2.11 31.46 2.71
N LEU A 121 -1.28 30.45 2.43
CA LEU A 121 -1.72 29.23 1.72
C LEU A 121 -2.65 28.37 2.60
N PRO A 122 -3.69 27.75 2.01
CA PRO A 122 -4.54 26.81 2.72
C PRO A 122 -3.76 25.57 3.14
N THR A 123 -4.09 25.04 4.32
CA THR A 123 -3.62 23.73 4.76
C THR A 123 -4.48 22.65 4.10
N ASN A 124 -3.83 21.66 3.51
CA ASN A 124 -4.45 20.49 2.88
C ASN A 124 -4.07 19.22 3.64
N VAL A 125 -4.88 18.18 3.48
CA VAL A 125 -4.65 16.88 4.11
C VAL A 125 -4.72 15.79 3.05
N LEU A 126 -3.63 15.05 2.88
CA LEU A 126 -3.65 13.77 2.21
C LEU A 126 -4.18 12.75 3.21
N ASN A 127 -5.41 12.27 3.00
CA ASN A 127 -5.97 11.15 3.76
C ASN A 127 -5.90 9.91 2.85
N ILE A 128 -5.02 8.97 3.18
CA ILE A 128 -4.89 7.71 2.43
C ILE A 128 -6.08 6.81 2.79
N ASP A 129 -6.69 6.12 1.81
CA ASP A 129 -7.85 5.23 1.99
C ASP A 129 -7.65 4.24 3.16
N PRO A 130 -8.26 4.48 4.34
CA PRO A 130 -7.87 3.76 5.54
C PRO A 130 -8.56 2.40 5.63
N TYR A 131 -7.93 1.45 6.32
CA TYR A 131 -8.60 0.24 6.78
C TYR A 131 -8.98 0.34 8.25
N ALA A 132 -9.97 -0.44 8.67
CA ALA A 132 -10.37 -0.59 10.06
C ALA A 132 -10.45 -2.06 10.43
N ASN A 133 -9.96 -2.39 11.63
CA ASN A 133 -10.10 -3.72 12.21
C ASN A 133 -11.18 -3.74 13.30
N TRP A 134 -11.63 -4.95 13.62
CA TRP A 134 -12.55 -5.19 14.72
C TRP A 134 -11.77 -5.57 15.98
N THR A 135 -12.02 -4.85 17.07
CA THR A 135 -11.38 -5.04 18.38
C THR A 135 -12.40 -5.41 19.44
N SER A 136 -11.96 -5.72 20.66
CA SER A 136 -12.84 -5.89 21.82
C SER A 136 -13.68 -4.64 22.16
N SER A 137 -13.29 -3.48 21.65
CA SER A 137 -13.96 -2.19 21.86
C SER A 137 -14.77 -1.73 20.65
N GLY A 138 -14.87 -2.55 19.60
CA GLY A 138 -15.57 -2.23 18.36
C GLY A 138 -14.65 -1.96 17.17
N TRP A 139 -15.18 -1.26 16.16
CA TRP A 139 -14.44 -0.85 14.96
C TRP A 139 -13.38 0.20 15.29
N ASN A 140 -12.19 0.04 14.71
CA ASN A 140 -11.02 0.85 14.99
C ASN A 140 -10.29 1.16 13.67
N VAL A 141 -10.36 2.42 13.22
CA VAL A 141 -9.95 2.86 11.87
C VAL A 141 -8.54 3.44 11.90
N ARG A 142 -7.63 2.98 11.03
CA ARG A 142 -6.27 3.53 10.89
C ARG A 142 -6.24 4.69 9.89
N PHE A 143 -6.40 5.91 10.38
CA PHE A 143 -6.20 7.11 9.58
C PHE A 143 -4.71 7.39 9.43
N HIS A 144 -4.24 7.57 8.19
CA HIS A 144 -2.86 7.93 7.92
C HIS A 144 -2.70 8.77 6.65
N GLY A 145 -1.58 9.48 6.56
CA GLY A 145 -1.22 10.38 5.46
C GLY A 145 -0.54 11.65 5.98
N ASN A 146 -0.73 12.78 5.28
CA ASN A 146 0.13 13.96 5.45
C ASN A 146 -0.65 15.28 5.48
N VAL A 147 -0.25 16.20 6.36
CA VAL A 147 -0.72 17.59 6.38
C VAL A 147 0.34 18.50 5.76
N TYR A 148 -0.05 19.24 4.73
CA TYR A 148 0.87 20.06 3.93
C TYR A 148 0.19 21.34 3.42
N LYS A 149 1.00 22.27 2.90
CA LYS A 149 0.57 23.42 2.12
C LYS A 149 1.09 23.29 0.69
N GLN A 150 0.27 23.64 -0.28
CA GLN A 150 0.64 23.61 -1.70
C GLN A 150 0.88 25.03 -2.20
N PRO A 151 2.12 25.39 -2.60
CA PRO A 151 2.42 26.68 -3.21
C PRO A 151 1.68 26.91 -4.52
N ASN A 152 1.32 28.16 -4.78
CA ASN A 152 0.85 28.59 -6.09
C ASN A 152 2.06 28.77 -7.02
N THR A 153 2.39 27.72 -7.77
CA THR A 153 3.60 27.62 -8.60
C THR A 153 3.30 28.00 -10.05
N SER A 154 4.15 28.82 -10.68
CA SER A 154 3.92 29.25 -12.06
C SER A 154 4.09 28.10 -13.06
N VAL A 155 3.48 28.19 -14.25
CA VAL A 155 3.68 27.21 -15.33
C VAL A 155 5.16 27.11 -15.73
N SER A 156 5.90 28.23 -15.68
CA SER A 156 7.33 28.25 -15.97
C SER A 156 8.14 27.46 -14.94
N ASP A 157 7.80 27.60 -13.67
CA ASP A 157 8.48 26.87 -12.58
C ASP A 157 8.09 25.40 -12.59
N LEU A 158 6.80 25.08 -12.78
CA LEU A 158 6.35 23.68 -12.93
C LEU A 158 7.03 22.99 -14.11
N ASN A 159 7.19 23.66 -15.27
CA ASN A 159 7.95 23.12 -16.39
C ASN A 159 9.42 22.88 -16.03
N LYS A 160 10.08 23.84 -15.36
CA LYS A 160 11.46 23.74 -14.91
C LYS A 160 11.68 22.56 -13.95
N PHE A 161 10.80 22.37 -12.96
CA PHE A 161 10.89 21.26 -12.01
C PHE A 161 10.50 19.92 -12.65
N ALA A 162 9.50 19.89 -13.54
CA ALA A 162 9.12 18.67 -14.27
C ALA A 162 10.30 18.11 -15.09
N ASN A 163 11.09 18.97 -15.74
CA ASN A 163 12.27 18.55 -16.50
C ASN A 163 13.32 17.81 -15.65
N VAL A 164 13.36 17.99 -14.33
CA VAL A 164 14.23 17.20 -13.44
C VAL A 164 13.79 15.73 -13.36
N PHE A 165 12.48 15.48 -13.45
CA PHE A 165 11.87 14.14 -13.38
C PHE A 165 11.72 13.46 -14.75
N LEU A 166 11.74 14.21 -15.85
CA LEU A 166 11.60 13.67 -17.22
C LEU A 166 12.93 13.16 -17.82
N GLY A 167 14.02 13.22 -17.06
CA GLY A 167 15.33 12.71 -17.48
C GLY A 167 15.89 13.48 -18.67
N ASN A 168 16.00 12.81 -19.82
CA ASN A 168 16.53 13.42 -21.05
C ASN A 168 15.46 14.09 -21.92
N THR A 169 14.17 14.00 -21.56
CA THR A 169 13.07 14.59 -22.34
C THR A 169 12.68 15.97 -21.79
N SER A 170 12.61 17.01 -22.61
CA SER A 170 11.99 18.28 -22.18
C SER A 170 10.47 18.13 -22.16
N ILE A 171 9.82 18.73 -21.16
CA ILE A 171 8.37 18.90 -21.13
C ILE A 171 7.85 19.63 -22.37
N GLU A 172 8.65 20.49 -22.98
CA GLU A 172 8.28 21.24 -24.19
C GLU A 172 8.13 20.33 -25.43
N ASP A 173 8.84 19.20 -25.45
CA ASP A 173 8.76 18.18 -26.51
C ASP A 173 7.58 17.22 -26.32
N LEU A 174 6.93 17.23 -25.15
CA LEU A 174 5.79 16.37 -24.83
C LEU A 174 4.47 16.92 -25.41
N PRO A 175 3.52 16.03 -25.80
CA PRO A 175 2.15 16.42 -26.11
C PRO A 175 1.49 17.18 -24.96
N GLU A 176 0.60 18.15 -25.27
CA GLU A 176 0.00 19.06 -24.28
C GLU A 176 -0.66 18.35 -23.07
N SER A 177 -1.33 17.21 -23.29
CA SER A 177 -1.91 16.39 -22.23
C SER A 177 -0.85 15.79 -21.29
N GLN A 178 0.29 15.38 -21.83
CA GLN A 178 1.42 14.86 -21.05
C GLN A 178 2.15 15.97 -20.30
N GLN A 179 2.23 17.17 -20.88
CA GLN A 179 2.70 18.36 -20.15
C GLN A 179 1.80 18.70 -18.96
N ALA A 180 0.48 18.64 -19.15
CA ALA A 180 -0.48 18.88 -18.07
C ALA A 180 -0.30 17.87 -16.93
N GLN A 181 -0.15 16.58 -17.24
CA GLN A 181 0.12 15.56 -16.23
C GLN A 181 1.47 15.77 -15.52
N ALA A 182 2.55 16.03 -16.27
CA ALA A 182 3.86 16.28 -15.68
C ALA A 182 3.86 17.50 -14.75
N ARG A 183 3.17 18.58 -15.12
CA ARG A 183 2.96 19.75 -14.25
C ARG A 183 2.14 19.41 -13.01
N ASN A 184 1.05 18.65 -13.14
CA ASN A 184 0.20 18.26 -12.01
C ASN A 184 0.97 17.40 -11.00
N LEU A 185 1.68 16.37 -11.45
CA LEU A 185 2.47 15.51 -10.56
C LEU A 185 3.64 16.28 -9.92
N THR A 186 4.27 17.18 -10.66
CA THR A 186 5.29 18.09 -10.11
C THR A 186 4.70 18.99 -9.02
N ALA A 187 3.47 19.49 -9.20
CA ALA A 187 2.77 20.28 -8.18
C ALA A 187 2.36 19.45 -6.94
N GLU A 188 2.15 18.13 -7.08
CA GLU A 188 1.95 17.22 -5.94
C GLU A 188 3.25 16.98 -5.15
N ILE A 189 4.40 16.95 -5.82
CA ILE A 189 5.72 16.79 -5.18
C ILE A 189 6.16 18.08 -4.47
N LEU A 190 5.90 19.25 -5.07
CA LEU A 190 6.28 20.56 -4.54
C LEU A 190 5.34 21.02 -3.42
N VAL A 191 5.32 20.28 -2.31
CA VAL A 191 4.49 20.57 -1.13
C VAL A 191 5.32 20.89 0.11
N VAL A 192 4.80 21.77 0.97
CA VAL A 192 5.45 22.17 2.22
C VAL A 192 4.74 21.50 3.39
N GLN A 193 5.35 20.46 3.93
CA GLN A 193 4.86 19.70 5.09
C GLN A 193 4.56 20.63 6.28
N GLN A 194 3.53 20.33 7.08
CA GLN A 194 3.16 21.13 8.25
C GLN A 194 3.53 20.37 9.54
N PRO A 195 4.69 20.69 10.17
CA PRO A 195 5.15 19.98 11.35
C PRO A 195 4.31 20.28 12.59
N HIS A 196 4.07 19.25 13.40
CA HIS A 196 3.51 19.37 14.76
C HIS A 196 2.18 20.12 14.87
N VAL A 197 1.35 20.09 13.83
CA VAL A 197 -0.01 20.63 13.84
C VAL A 197 -1.03 19.55 14.20
N ALA A 198 -2.15 19.93 14.79
CA ALA A 198 -3.30 19.03 14.89
C ALA A 198 -3.88 18.81 13.48
N VAL A 199 -4.25 17.56 13.16
CA VAL A 199 -5.13 17.30 12.02
C VAL A 199 -6.52 17.83 12.40
N ASN A 200 -7.15 18.58 11.49
CA ASN A 200 -8.53 19.06 11.69
C ASN A 200 -9.52 17.89 11.83
N THR A 201 -10.75 18.20 12.24
CA THR A 201 -11.84 17.23 12.40
C THR A 201 -11.93 16.29 11.19
N ILE A 202 -11.83 14.98 11.43
CA ILE A 202 -12.05 13.97 10.40
C ILE A 202 -13.52 13.58 10.49
N HIS A 203 -14.28 13.91 9.46
CA HIS A 203 -15.66 13.49 9.33
C HIS A 203 -15.71 12.07 8.74
N LEU A 204 -16.62 11.26 9.25
CA LEU A 204 -17.07 10.00 8.66
C LEU A 204 -18.55 10.11 8.32
N GLU A 205 -18.94 9.60 7.16
CA GLU A 205 -20.35 9.57 6.72
C GLU A 205 -20.65 8.28 5.90
N PRO A 206 -21.94 7.94 5.69
CA PRO A 206 -22.30 6.73 4.96
C PRO A 206 -21.84 6.79 3.50
N ALA A 207 -21.10 5.78 3.03
CA ALA A 207 -20.69 5.70 1.63
C ALA A 207 -21.92 5.46 0.71
N PRO A 208 -22.17 6.32 -0.31
CA PRO A 208 -23.40 6.28 -1.11
C PRO A 208 -23.48 5.09 -2.07
N SER A 209 -22.36 4.45 -2.39
CA SER A 209 -22.29 3.16 -3.05
C SER A 209 -21.26 2.26 -2.35
N GLN A 210 -21.57 0.97 -2.29
CA GLN A 210 -20.71 -0.03 -1.65
C GLN A 210 -19.79 -0.75 -2.67
N GLY A 211 -20.00 -0.53 -3.98
CA GLY A 211 -19.13 -1.02 -5.06
C GLY A 211 -17.88 -0.14 -5.25
N ALA A 212 -16.95 -0.58 -6.10
CA ALA A 212 -15.71 0.14 -6.39
C ALA A 212 -15.92 1.64 -6.69
N SER A 213 -14.88 2.47 -6.54
CA SER A 213 -14.92 3.94 -6.72
C SER A 213 -15.09 4.38 -8.19
N GLY A 214 -16.10 3.82 -8.88
CA GLY A 214 -16.38 3.96 -10.30
C GLY A 214 -17.38 2.92 -10.82
N GLU A 215 -17.51 1.75 -10.19
CA GLU A 215 -18.27 0.60 -10.73
C GLU A 215 -19.34 0.03 -9.77
N PRO A 216 -20.54 -0.36 -10.27
CA PRO A 216 -21.53 -1.07 -9.48
C PRO A 216 -21.09 -2.52 -9.22
N GLY A 217 -20.76 -2.81 -7.96
CA GLY A 217 -20.33 -4.14 -7.52
C GLY A 217 -19.00 -4.09 -6.79
N GLY A 218 -18.99 -4.62 -5.57
CA GLY A 218 -17.82 -4.79 -4.73
C GLY A 218 -18.07 -5.94 -3.78
N GLY A 219 -17.05 -6.76 -3.54
CA GLY A 219 -17.14 -7.89 -2.63
C GLY A 219 -17.60 -7.44 -1.24
N GLY A 220 -18.65 -8.07 -0.73
CA GLY A 220 -19.12 -7.82 0.64
C GLY A 220 -19.81 -6.48 0.87
N ALA A 221 -20.49 -5.89 -0.13
CA ALA A 221 -21.33 -4.71 0.09
C ALA A 221 -22.36 -4.88 1.23
N SER A 222 -22.24 -4.07 2.29
CA SER A 222 -23.16 -4.08 3.44
C SER A 222 -24.24 -2.99 3.35
N ASN A 223 -25.44 -3.26 3.88
CA ASN A 223 -26.57 -2.30 3.91
C ASN A 223 -26.49 -1.29 5.08
N THR A 224 -25.36 -1.22 5.77
CA THR A 224 -25.15 -0.46 7.00
C THR A 224 -24.68 0.96 6.70
N THR A 225 -25.24 1.95 7.39
CA THR A 225 -24.88 3.37 7.17
C THR A 225 -23.70 3.84 8.02
N GLY A 226 -23.55 3.35 9.25
CA GLY A 226 -22.55 3.84 10.22
C GLY A 226 -22.69 5.31 10.64
N GLY A 227 -23.84 5.92 10.31
CA GLY A 227 -24.17 7.30 10.64
C GLY A 227 -23.17 8.33 10.12
N THR A 228 -23.24 9.53 10.71
CA THR A 228 -22.22 10.56 10.57
C THR A 228 -21.56 10.74 11.93
N GLN A 229 -20.23 10.86 11.97
CA GLN A 229 -19.48 11.07 13.20
C GLN A 229 -18.21 11.89 12.95
N ASP A 230 -17.84 12.68 13.94
CA ASP A 230 -16.71 13.61 13.89
C ASP A 230 -15.60 13.07 14.81
N LEU A 231 -14.40 12.90 14.25
CA LEU A 231 -13.24 12.35 14.94
C LEU A 231 -12.13 13.38 15.06
N THR A 232 -11.38 13.30 16.15
CA THR A 232 -10.14 14.06 16.35
C THR A 232 -9.00 13.07 16.53
N LEU A 233 -7.89 13.25 15.80
CA LEU A 233 -6.73 12.38 15.99
C LEU A 233 -6.08 12.62 17.36
N PRO A 234 -5.57 11.57 18.02
CA PRO A 234 -5.03 11.68 19.38
C PRO A 234 -3.71 12.44 19.49
N TYR A 235 -3.03 12.71 18.37
CA TYR A 235 -1.70 13.33 18.31
C TYR A 235 -1.60 14.37 17.20
N ASN A 236 -0.67 15.32 17.34
CA ASN A 236 -0.24 16.21 16.27
C ASN A 236 0.67 15.47 15.27
N THR A 237 0.87 16.08 14.10
CA THR A 237 1.72 15.55 13.04
C THR A 237 3.21 15.45 13.42
N THR A 238 3.95 14.62 12.67
CA THR A 238 5.41 14.48 12.75
C THR A 238 6.13 15.76 12.30
N ALA A 239 7.46 15.77 12.24
CA ALA A 239 8.21 16.88 11.66
C ALA A 239 8.01 16.97 10.12
N GLU A 240 7.68 15.84 9.51
CA GLU A 240 7.38 15.65 8.10
C GLU A 240 5.89 15.86 7.78
N GLY A 241 5.07 16.26 8.76
CA GLY A 241 3.64 16.51 8.56
C GLY A 241 2.76 15.25 8.56
N ASP A 242 3.33 14.08 8.82
CA ASP A 242 2.61 12.80 8.77
C ASP A 242 1.70 12.63 9.98
N PHE A 243 0.63 11.87 9.80
CA PHE A 243 -0.16 11.24 10.85
C PHE A 243 -0.34 9.75 10.52
N ASP A 244 -0.34 8.90 11.55
CA ASP A 244 -0.74 7.49 11.47
C ASP A 244 -1.29 7.09 12.84
N ALA A 245 -2.61 6.90 12.93
CA ALA A 245 -3.29 6.59 14.18
C ALA A 245 -4.51 5.71 13.96
N PHE A 246 -4.63 4.68 14.79
CA PHE A 246 -5.88 3.95 14.98
C PHE A 246 -6.81 4.74 15.89
N VAL A 247 -8.05 4.95 15.46
CA VAL A 247 -9.10 5.68 16.17
C VAL A 247 -10.35 4.79 16.28
N PRO A 248 -10.84 4.49 17.50
CA PRO A 248 -12.13 3.82 17.69
C PRO A 248 -13.28 4.67 17.15
N ILE A 249 -14.25 4.01 16.50
CA ILE A 249 -15.43 4.68 15.94
C ILE A 249 -16.72 4.14 16.55
N ASP A 250 -17.73 5.01 16.64
CA ASP A 250 -19.07 4.59 17.03
C ASP A 250 -19.67 3.70 15.94
N SER A 251 -20.29 2.60 16.34
CA SER A 251 -20.83 1.64 15.37
C SER A 251 -22.02 2.22 14.59
N ASN A 252 -22.90 3.02 15.19
CA ASN A 252 -23.93 3.80 14.48
C ASN A 252 -24.73 3.01 13.39
N GLY A 253 -25.02 1.73 13.65
CA GLY A 253 -25.72 0.85 12.71
C GLY A 253 -24.83 0.03 11.78
N LEU A 254 -23.50 0.08 11.93
CA LEU A 254 -22.55 -0.92 11.43
C LEU A 254 -22.79 -2.26 12.12
N THR A 255 -22.68 -3.34 11.35
CA THR A 255 -22.60 -4.70 11.89
C THR A 255 -21.26 -4.90 12.57
N ALA A 256 -21.25 -5.62 13.69
CA ALA A 256 -20.02 -5.97 14.39
C ALA A 256 -19.12 -6.82 13.48
N GLY A 257 -17.81 -6.56 13.48
CA GLY A 257 -16.88 -7.23 12.55
C GLY A 257 -16.79 -8.73 12.73
N ASN A 258 -17.04 -9.25 13.93
CA ASN A 258 -17.15 -10.68 14.21
C ASN A 258 -18.52 -11.30 13.85
N GLU A 259 -19.49 -10.50 13.43
CA GLU A 259 -20.85 -10.92 13.04
C GLU A 259 -21.10 -10.82 11.52
N THR A 260 -20.10 -10.37 10.75
CA THR A 260 -20.19 -10.23 9.29
C THR A 260 -18.93 -10.71 8.58
N SER A 261 -19.08 -11.22 7.36
CA SER A 261 -17.98 -11.45 6.41
C SER A 261 -17.88 -10.33 5.36
N ALA A 262 -18.82 -9.39 5.37
CA ALA A 262 -18.99 -8.35 4.38
C ALA A 262 -18.17 -7.10 4.75
N ILE A 263 -17.50 -6.49 3.76
CA ILE A 263 -16.70 -5.26 3.94
C ILE A 263 -17.64 -4.06 4.08
N GLN A 264 -17.53 -3.34 5.20
CA GLN A 264 -18.32 -2.13 5.43
C GLN A 264 -17.54 -0.90 5.01
N ARG A 265 -18.21 0.17 4.56
CA ARG A 265 -17.53 1.37 4.04
C ARG A 265 -18.14 2.66 4.53
N LEU A 266 -17.28 3.61 4.85
CA LEU A 266 -17.63 4.99 5.23
C LEU A 266 -16.79 5.95 4.38
N ASN A 267 -17.42 6.97 3.82
CA ASN A 267 -16.68 8.10 3.26
C ASN A 267 -15.99 8.83 4.41
N THR A 268 -14.80 9.34 4.17
CA THR A 268 -14.10 10.22 5.11
C THR A 268 -13.54 11.45 4.41
N TYR A 269 -13.58 12.59 5.09
CA TYR A 269 -12.98 13.84 4.65
C TYR A 269 -12.53 14.66 5.87
N VAL A 270 -11.58 15.57 5.66
CA VAL A 270 -10.99 16.36 6.74
C VAL A 270 -11.44 17.81 6.64
N GLU A 271 -11.91 18.37 7.75
CA GLU A 271 -12.48 19.71 7.82
C GLU A 271 -11.50 20.78 7.29
N GLY A 272 -11.98 21.62 6.38
CA GLY A 272 -11.19 22.69 5.77
C GLY A 272 -10.12 22.26 4.78
N ALA A 273 -9.90 20.95 4.56
CA ALA A 273 -9.01 20.47 3.51
C ALA A 273 -9.68 20.68 2.14
N SER A 274 -8.99 21.31 1.18
CA SER A 274 -9.55 21.54 -0.17
C SER A 274 -9.58 20.27 -1.04
N ILE A 275 -8.79 19.27 -0.64
CA ILE A 275 -8.60 17.94 -1.20
C ILE A 275 -8.24 17.01 -0.03
N GLY A 276 -8.73 15.76 -0.06
CA GLY A 276 -8.55 14.82 1.05
C GLY A 276 -9.72 13.87 1.33
N ASN A 277 -10.68 13.74 0.42
CA ASN A 277 -11.74 12.74 0.52
C ASN A 277 -11.16 11.35 0.24
N SER A 278 -11.47 10.37 1.09
CA SER A 278 -11.06 8.97 0.95
C SER A 278 -12.19 8.05 1.46
N THR A 279 -12.06 6.73 1.32
CA THR A 279 -13.03 5.75 1.84
C THR A 279 -12.38 4.86 2.90
N ALA A 280 -12.97 4.81 4.09
CA ALA A 280 -12.60 3.84 5.11
C ALA A 280 -13.22 2.47 4.80
N TYR A 281 -12.39 1.43 4.80
CA TYR A 281 -12.78 0.03 4.60
C TYR A 281 -12.74 -0.71 5.94
N LEU A 282 -13.91 -1.08 6.45
CA LEU A 282 -14.09 -1.82 7.69
C LEU A 282 -14.05 -3.31 7.36
N VAL A 283 -12.92 -3.92 7.66
CA VAL A 283 -12.54 -5.26 7.22
C VAL A 283 -12.73 -6.25 8.37
N PRO A 284 -13.59 -7.29 8.21
CA PRO A 284 -13.81 -8.30 9.26
C PRO A 284 -12.55 -9.05 9.70
N PRO A 285 -12.52 -9.72 10.87
CA PRO A 285 -11.39 -10.53 11.30
C PRO A 285 -11.06 -11.70 10.37
N LYS A 286 -12.02 -12.16 9.55
CA LYS A 286 -11.89 -13.35 8.70
C LYS A 286 -12.29 -13.06 7.25
N GLY A 287 -11.63 -13.77 6.34
CA GLY A 287 -11.81 -13.68 4.89
C GLY A 287 -10.48 -13.50 4.18
N LEU A 288 -10.55 -13.17 2.89
CA LEU A 288 -9.37 -12.97 2.04
C LEU A 288 -9.02 -11.49 1.90
N THR A 289 -7.73 -11.19 1.79
CA THR A 289 -7.23 -9.87 1.39
C THR A 289 -6.17 -10.03 0.32
N ILE A 290 -6.38 -9.44 -0.85
CA ILE A 290 -5.34 -9.25 -1.86
C ILE A 290 -4.52 -8.02 -1.47
N VAL A 291 -3.22 -8.21 -1.21
CA VAL A 291 -2.23 -7.14 -1.15
C VAL A 291 -1.57 -7.07 -2.52
N SER A 292 -1.86 -6.00 -3.26
CA SER A 292 -1.30 -5.80 -4.60
C SER A 292 -0.29 -4.67 -4.60
N ASP A 293 0.86 -4.94 -5.21
CA ASP A 293 1.69 -3.89 -5.80
C ASP A 293 0.93 -3.21 -6.96
N ILE A 294 1.36 -2.01 -7.34
CA ILE A 294 0.66 -1.19 -8.35
C ILE A 294 1.46 -1.10 -9.65
N ASP A 295 2.73 -0.71 -9.57
CA ASP A 295 3.61 -0.56 -10.73
C ASP A 295 3.94 -1.93 -11.35
N ASP A 296 3.88 -2.01 -12.67
CA ASP A 296 4.08 -3.22 -13.49
C ASP A 296 3.21 -4.45 -13.17
N ILE A 297 2.20 -4.29 -12.30
CA ILE A 297 1.11 -5.26 -12.05
C ILE A 297 -0.27 -4.70 -12.40
N LEU A 298 -0.66 -3.57 -11.82
CA LEU A 298 -1.97 -2.97 -12.08
C LEU A 298 -1.88 -1.97 -13.23
N ARG A 299 -0.72 -1.35 -13.42
CA ARG A 299 -0.42 -0.42 -14.51
C ARG A 299 0.87 -0.78 -15.21
N VAL A 300 1.01 -0.35 -16.46
CA VAL A 300 2.30 -0.36 -17.16
C VAL A 300 3.13 0.82 -16.66
N THR A 301 4.31 0.53 -16.13
CA THR A 301 5.29 1.52 -15.67
C THR A 301 6.62 1.33 -16.37
N LYS A 302 7.06 0.08 -16.50
CA LYS A 302 8.35 -0.36 -17.01
C LYS A 302 9.51 0.21 -16.21
N ILE A 303 9.56 -0.08 -14.91
CA ILE A 303 10.66 0.41 -14.06
C ILE A 303 12.03 -0.03 -14.62
N TYR A 304 12.10 -1.23 -15.20
CA TYR A 304 13.27 -1.82 -15.85
C TYR A 304 13.71 -1.16 -17.17
N GLU A 305 12.92 -0.26 -17.77
CA GLU A 305 13.31 0.59 -18.91
C GLU A 305 13.36 2.07 -18.46
N PRO A 306 14.43 2.57 -17.81
CA PRO A 306 14.39 3.81 -17.02
C PRO A 306 13.81 5.05 -17.72
N GLU A 307 14.13 5.28 -18.99
CA GLU A 307 13.56 6.40 -19.76
C GLU A 307 12.04 6.26 -19.98
N GLN A 308 11.57 5.04 -20.27
CA GLN A 308 10.13 4.77 -20.36
C GLN A 308 9.48 4.81 -18.97
N GLY A 309 10.16 4.30 -17.94
CA GLY A 309 9.76 4.37 -16.53
C GLY A 309 9.49 5.79 -16.05
N LEU A 310 10.39 6.73 -16.35
CA LEU A 310 10.19 8.16 -16.06
C LEU A 310 8.99 8.72 -16.82
N LEU A 311 8.90 8.51 -18.13
CA LEU A 311 7.79 9.05 -18.92
C LEU A 311 6.43 8.44 -18.52
N ASN A 312 6.38 7.16 -18.19
CA ASN A 312 5.17 6.48 -17.72
C ASN A 312 4.79 6.92 -16.31
N SER A 313 5.76 7.23 -15.44
CA SER A 313 5.48 7.70 -14.07
C SER A 313 5.05 9.16 -14.01
N PHE A 314 5.72 10.04 -14.76
CA PHE A 314 5.54 11.49 -14.62
C PHE A 314 4.70 12.14 -15.72
N ALA A 315 4.75 11.67 -16.97
CA ALA A 315 4.19 12.37 -18.12
C ALA A 315 2.97 11.71 -18.77
N ARG A 316 2.97 10.38 -18.91
CA ARG A 316 1.96 9.64 -19.68
C ARG A 316 0.81 9.16 -18.79
N PRO A 317 -0.43 9.12 -19.30
CA PRO A 317 -1.56 8.61 -18.54
C PRO A 317 -1.29 7.17 -18.09
N PHE A 318 -1.65 6.85 -16.86
CA PHE A 318 -1.48 5.49 -16.33
C PHE A 318 -2.44 4.55 -17.07
N THR A 319 -1.89 3.50 -17.67
CA THR A 319 -2.64 2.50 -18.44
C THR A 319 -2.66 1.17 -17.70
N PRO A 320 -3.82 0.49 -17.56
CA PRO A 320 -3.85 -0.84 -16.98
C PRO A 320 -2.97 -1.84 -17.72
N TRP A 321 -2.39 -2.80 -16.99
CA TRP A 321 -1.70 -3.92 -17.61
C TRP A 321 -2.71 -4.98 -18.07
N GLU A 322 -2.73 -5.23 -19.39
CA GLU A 322 -3.61 -6.22 -20.06
C GLU A 322 -5.07 -6.18 -19.55
N ASN A 323 -5.65 -7.33 -19.22
CA ASN A 323 -7.01 -7.47 -18.66
C ASN A 323 -7.02 -7.63 -17.14
N MET A 324 -5.98 -7.19 -16.44
CA MET A 324 -5.90 -7.22 -14.97
C MET A 324 -7.12 -6.56 -14.27
N PRO A 325 -7.71 -5.44 -14.77
CA PRO A 325 -8.97 -4.89 -14.26
C PRO A 325 -10.14 -5.88 -14.22
N ASP A 326 -10.28 -6.71 -15.27
CA ASP A 326 -11.39 -7.65 -15.40
C ASP A 326 -11.28 -8.77 -14.38
N LEU A 327 -10.05 -9.24 -14.10
CA LEU A 327 -9.81 -10.27 -13.10
C LEU A 327 -10.11 -9.77 -11.68
N TYR A 328 -9.63 -8.57 -11.33
CA TYR A 328 -9.91 -7.95 -10.04
C TYR A 328 -11.41 -7.69 -9.83
N ARG A 329 -12.10 -7.18 -10.86
CA ARG A 329 -13.56 -7.01 -10.85
C ARG A 329 -14.28 -8.34 -10.68
N ASN A 330 -13.81 -9.41 -11.34
CA ASN A 330 -14.37 -10.75 -11.21
C ASN A 330 -14.18 -11.34 -9.80
N TRP A 331 -13.00 -11.21 -9.19
CA TRP A 331 -12.78 -11.62 -7.80
C TRP A 331 -13.65 -10.84 -6.83
N SER A 332 -13.75 -9.52 -7.01
CA SER A 332 -14.60 -8.65 -6.18
C SER A 332 -16.07 -9.08 -6.25
N ILE A 333 -16.61 -9.39 -7.43
CA ILE A 333 -18.00 -9.81 -7.57
C ILE A 333 -18.27 -11.22 -7.00
N ASN A 334 -17.34 -12.16 -7.16
CA ASN A 334 -17.61 -13.58 -6.91
C ASN A 334 -17.03 -14.13 -5.58
N ILE A 335 -16.21 -13.37 -4.87
CA ILE A 335 -15.64 -13.77 -3.56
C ILE A 335 -16.19 -12.81 -2.48
N PRO A 336 -17.27 -13.19 -1.75
CA PRO A 336 -18.05 -12.24 -0.94
C PRO A 336 -17.33 -11.60 0.24
N ASP A 337 -16.20 -12.16 0.68
CA ASP A 337 -15.39 -11.71 1.82
C ASP A 337 -14.00 -11.21 1.40
N MET A 338 -13.77 -11.00 0.11
CA MET A 338 -12.54 -10.44 -0.45
C MET A 338 -12.42 -8.94 -0.14
N HIS A 339 -11.27 -8.55 0.40
CA HIS A 339 -10.82 -7.16 0.49
C HIS A 339 -9.62 -6.91 -0.42
N PHE A 340 -9.47 -5.66 -0.88
CA PHE A 340 -8.32 -5.22 -1.66
C PHE A 340 -7.50 -4.20 -0.86
N HIS A 341 -6.19 -4.43 -0.80
CA HIS A 341 -5.24 -3.54 -0.17
C HIS A 341 -4.12 -3.22 -1.17
N TYR A 342 -3.96 -1.94 -1.50
CA TYR A 342 -3.01 -1.47 -2.49
C TYR A 342 -1.77 -0.93 -1.79
N LEU A 343 -0.63 -1.58 -2.01
CA LEU A 343 0.61 -1.30 -1.28
C LEU A 343 1.72 -0.93 -2.27
N THR A 344 2.21 0.31 -2.20
CA THR A 344 3.33 0.80 -3.03
C THR A 344 4.44 1.43 -2.19
N THR A 345 5.69 1.32 -2.64
CA THR A 345 6.84 2.02 -2.05
C THR A 345 7.04 3.43 -2.60
N THR A 346 6.15 3.87 -3.50
CA THR A 346 6.05 5.24 -4.00
C THR A 346 5.71 6.21 -2.85
N PRO A 347 6.39 7.38 -2.75
CA PRO A 347 6.12 8.39 -1.72
C PRO A 347 4.67 8.88 -1.72
N GLU A 348 4.13 9.09 -0.52
CA GLU A 348 2.76 9.52 -0.30
C GLU A 348 2.35 10.77 -1.10
N GLN A 349 3.25 11.74 -1.34
CA GLN A 349 2.87 13.00 -2.01
C GLN A 349 2.21 12.80 -3.38
N VAL A 350 2.71 11.84 -4.16
CA VAL A 350 2.26 11.51 -5.53
C VAL A 350 1.18 10.42 -5.56
N THR A 351 0.71 9.96 -4.40
CA THR A 351 -0.24 8.85 -4.29
C THR A 351 -1.63 9.20 -4.83
N ARG A 352 -1.98 10.48 -4.97
CA ARG A 352 -3.27 10.90 -5.55
C ARG A 352 -3.51 10.36 -6.95
N ASN A 353 -2.50 10.44 -7.81
CA ASN A 353 -2.60 9.91 -9.17
C ASN A 353 -2.75 8.37 -9.18
N TYR A 354 -2.08 7.69 -8.24
CA TYR A 354 -2.24 6.24 -8.02
C TYR A 354 -3.65 5.89 -7.54
N MET A 355 -4.18 6.57 -6.52
CA MET A 355 -5.55 6.37 -6.01
C MET A 355 -6.58 6.64 -7.11
N GLN A 356 -6.45 7.73 -7.86
CA GLN A 356 -7.36 8.04 -8.98
C GLN A 356 -7.31 6.97 -10.07
N PHE A 357 -6.13 6.46 -10.42
CA PHE A 357 -6.00 5.36 -11.37
C PHE A 357 -6.70 4.08 -10.88
N ILE A 358 -6.48 3.70 -9.61
CA ILE A 358 -7.14 2.54 -8.99
C ILE A 358 -8.66 2.72 -8.97
N TYR A 359 -9.18 3.87 -8.54
CA TYR A 359 -10.62 4.16 -8.58
C TYR A 359 -11.23 4.01 -9.98
N THR A 360 -10.49 4.42 -11.01
CA THR A 360 -10.95 4.41 -12.41
C THR A 360 -11.00 2.99 -13.01
N HIS A 361 -10.22 2.04 -12.50
CA HIS A 361 -10.00 0.74 -13.17
C HIS A 361 -10.15 -0.50 -12.28
N TYR A 362 -10.10 -0.36 -10.96
CA TYR A 362 -9.99 -1.46 -10.01
C TYR A 362 -11.02 -1.37 -8.89
N PRO A 363 -11.28 -2.48 -8.16
CA PRO A 363 -12.05 -2.46 -6.93
C PRO A 363 -11.60 -1.38 -5.95
N GLY A 364 -12.55 -0.77 -5.24
CA GLY A 364 -12.21 0.10 -4.12
C GLY A 364 -11.54 -0.73 -3.02
N GLY A 365 -10.43 -0.23 -2.48
CA GLY A 365 -9.67 -0.90 -1.44
C GLY A 365 -8.85 0.09 -0.61
N SER A 366 -8.41 -0.35 0.56
CA SER A 366 -7.53 0.45 1.42
C SER A 366 -6.13 0.59 0.80
N PHE A 367 -5.38 1.62 1.18
CA PHE A 367 -4.01 1.83 0.71
C PHE A 367 -2.99 1.82 1.85
N ASP A 368 -1.75 1.49 1.53
CA ASP A 368 -0.55 1.85 2.28
C ASP A 368 0.51 2.33 1.27
N THR A 369 1.14 3.46 1.56
CA THR A 369 2.20 4.03 0.70
C THR A 369 3.43 4.38 1.52
N ARG A 370 4.52 4.81 0.88
CA ARG A 370 5.73 5.20 1.59
C ARG A 370 5.50 6.53 2.34
N PRO A 371 5.50 6.56 3.69
CA PRO A 371 5.39 7.79 4.46
C PRO A 371 6.65 8.66 4.30
N LEU A 372 6.61 9.91 4.73
CA LEU A 372 7.79 10.78 4.70
C LEU A 372 8.67 10.64 5.94
N ASN A 373 8.06 10.46 7.11
CA ASN A 373 8.75 10.19 8.36
C ASN A 373 9.16 8.72 8.47
N PHE A 374 10.46 8.50 8.70
CA PHE A 374 10.99 7.20 9.12
C PHE A 374 11.59 7.32 10.52
N SER A 375 10.73 7.45 11.52
CA SER A 375 11.13 7.45 12.94
C SER A 375 11.70 6.09 13.42
N ASP A 376 11.61 5.05 12.57
CA ASP A 376 12.29 3.76 12.74
C ASP A 376 13.27 3.54 11.56
N VAL A 377 14.54 3.30 11.89
CA VAL A 377 15.62 3.03 10.94
C VAL A 377 15.38 1.74 10.15
N SER A 378 14.74 0.74 10.76
CA SER A 378 14.37 -0.51 10.07
C SER A 378 13.27 -0.28 9.04
N ALA A 379 12.28 0.57 9.36
CA ALA A 379 11.25 0.99 8.41
C ALA A 379 11.82 1.83 7.25
N THR A 380 12.92 2.58 7.45
CA THR A 380 13.63 3.28 6.36
C THR A 380 14.25 2.31 5.35
N LEU A 381 14.75 1.16 5.82
CA LEU A 381 15.55 0.21 5.04
C LEU A 381 14.71 -0.89 4.37
N SER A 382 13.50 -1.15 4.86
CA SER A 382 12.60 -2.20 4.33
C SER A 382 11.14 -1.76 4.44
N ILE A 383 10.79 -0.72 3.67
CA ILE A 383 9.51 -0.02 3.73
C ILE A 383 8.35 -0.98 3.40
N ARG A 384 8.47 -1.77 2.34
CA ARG A 384 7.44 -2.75 1.92
C ARG A 384 7.17 -3.77 3.03
N LYS A 385 8.22 -4.36 3.61
CA LYS A 385 8.12 -5.27 4.75
C LYS A 385 7.47 -4.64 5.98
N PHE A 386 7.79 -3.39 6.31
CA PHE A 386 7.16 -2.68 7.42
C PHE A 386 5.64 -2.53 7.23
N LEU A 387 5.20 -2.14 6.02
CA LEU A 387 3.78 -2.00 5.69
C LEU A 387 3.07 -3.37 5.67
N LEU A 388 3.71 -4.39 5.08
CA LEU A 388 3.24 -5.78 5.11
C LEU A 388 3.04 -6.30 6.55
N LYS A 389 4.03 -6.13 7.44
CA LYS A 389 3.91 -6.54 8.84
C LYS A 389 2.74 -5.84 9.52
N LYS A 390 2.60 -4.53 9.34
CA LYS A 390 1.49 -3.76 9.93
C LYS A 390 0.12 -4.29 9.53
N VAL A 391 -0.12 -4.60 8.24
CA VAL A 391 -1.44 -5.12 7.81
C VAL A 391 -1.68 -6.57 8.25
N PHE A 392 -0.64 -7.42 8.29
CA PHE A 392 -0.74 -8.80 8.82
C PHE A 392 -1.01 -8.83 10.33
N GLU A 393 -0.31 -8.00 11.11
CA GLU A 393 -0.51 -7.83 12.55
C GLU A 393 -1.88 -7.23 12.89
N THR A 394 -2.41 -6.37 12.02
CA THR A 394 -3.75 -5.77 12.16
C THR A 394 -4.88 -6.79 11.99
N PHE A 395 -4.70 -7.79 11.12
CA PHE A 395 -5.73 -8.78 10.76
C PHE A 395 -5.25 -10.23 10.96
N PRO A 396 -4.96 -10.66 12.21
CA PRO A 396 -4.25 -11.90 12.48
C PRO A 396 -5.01 -13.20 12.10
N GLU A 397 -6.32 -13.11 11.87
CA GLU A 397 -7.19 -14.22 11.44
C GLU A 397 -7.55 -14.21 9.94
N ARG A 398 -7.15 -13.17 9.16
CA ARG A 398 -7.37 -13.14 7.70
C ARG A 398 -6.32 -13.97 6.97
N LYS A 399 -6.63 -14.31 5.72
CA LYS A 399 -5.66 -14.88 4.77
C LYS A 399 -5.29 -13.85 3.72
N PHE A 400 -4.00 -13.83 3.36
CA PHE A 400 -3.44 -12.87 2.44
C PHE A 400 -3.01 -13.52 1.14
N ILE A 401 -3.29 -12.83 0.04
CA ILE A 401 -2.80 -13.13 -1.31
C ILE A 401 -1.88 -11.97 -1.68
N LEU A 402 -0.60 -12.25 -1.87
CA LEU A 402 0.40 -11.24 -2.20
C LEU A 402 0.60 -11.24 -3.73
N ILE A 403 0.40 -10.10 -4.38
CA ILE A 403 0.57 -9.94 -5.84
C ILE A 403 1.58 -8.83 -6.10
N ALA A 404 2.60 -9.13 -6.91
CA ALA A 404 3.67 -8.22 -7.31
C ALA A 404 4.38 -8.77 -8.57
N ASP A 405 5.47 -8.17 -9.01
CA ASP A 405 6.26 -8.60 -10.16
C ASP A 405 7.73 -8.94 -9.80
N THR A 406 8.47 -9.49 -10.75
CA THR A 406 9.87 -9.90 -10.56
C THR A 406 10.90 -8.78 -10.62
N SER A 407 10.59 -7.60 -11.16
CA SER A 407 11.56 -6.50 -11.30
C SER A 407 11.79 -5.70 -10.00
N ASN A 408 10.98 -5.94 -8.97
CA ASN A 408 11.13 -5.42 -7.62
C ASN A 408 11.87 -6.42 -6.69
N SER A 409 13.10 -6.08 -6.29
CA SER A 409 13.94 -6.98 -5.47
C SER A 409 13.54 -7.07 -4.00
N ASP A 410 12.84 -6.06 -3.46
CA ASP A 410 12.26 -6.10 -2.13
C ASP A 410 11.11 -7.10 -2.06
N VAL A 411 10.22 -7.13 -3.06
CA VAL A 411 9.16 -8.14 -3.25
C VAL A 411 9.75 -9.55 -3.21
N MET A 412 10.77 -9.80 -4.03
CA MET A 412 11.40 -11.13 -4.18
C MET A 412 12.01 -11.67 -2.87
N ARG A 413 12.39 -10.78 -1.95
CA ARG A 413 12.89 -11.09 -0.60
C ARG A 413 11.76 -11.17 0.43
N ASP A 414 10.94 -10.13 0.50
CA ASP A 414 10.02 -9.89 1.62
C ASP A 414 8.77 -10.77 1.52
N TYR A 415 8.22 -11.00 0.32
CA TYR A 415 7.00 -11.80 0.13
C TYR A 415 7.16 -13.28 0.58
N PRO A 416 8.23 -14.02 0.19
CA PRO A 416 8.42 -15.38 0.71
C PRO A 416 8.75 -15.39 2.22
N GLU A 417 9.39 -14.35 2.75
CA GLU A 417 9.66 -14.23 4.19
C GLU A 417 8.37 -14.09 5.01
N MET A 418 7.34 -13.40 4.50
CA MET A 418 6.02 -13.30 5.16
C MET A 418 5.37 -14.68 5.43
N VAL A 419 5.68 -15.71 4.63
CA VAL A 419 5.19 -17.09 4.89
C VAL A 419 5.81 -17.68 6.16
N THR A 420 7.06 -17.29 6.45
CA THR A 420 7.82 -17.74 7.63
C THR A 420 7.47 -16.90 8.86
N ASP A 421 7.36 -15.58 8.69
CA ASP A 421 7.03 -14.64 9.77
C ASP A 421 5.56 -14.76 10.22
N PHE A 422 4.63 -15.09 9.31
CA PHE A 422 3.20 -15.25 9.62
C PHE A 422 2.66 -16.61 9.12
N PRO A 423 3.05 -17.73 9.78
CA PRO A 423 2.71 -19.07 9.33
C PRO A 423 1.21 -19.28 9.14
N GLY A 424 0.82 -19.64 7.93
CA GLY A 424 -0.57 -19.92 7.55
C GLY A 424 -1.45 -18.69 7.33
N GLN A 425 -0.96 -17.44 7.45
CA GLN A 425 -1.70 -16.26 6.97
C GLN A 425 -1.50 -16.06 5.46
N VAL A 426 -0.27 -16.21 4.94
CA VAL A 426 -0.04 -16.18 3.49
C VAL A 426 -0.65 -17.42 2.85
N GLN A 427 -1.66 -17.20 2.01
CA GLN A 427 -2.29 -18.25 1.22
C GLN A 427 -1.60 -18.40 -0.14
N CYS A 428 -1.50 -17.30 -0.89
CA CYS A 428 -0.93 -17.26 -2.24
C CYS A 428 0.12 -16.17 -2.38
N ILE A 429 1.17 -16.43 -3.16
CA ILE A 429 2.11 -15.43 -3.69
C ILE A 429 2.08 -15.52 -5.22
N TRP A 430 1.68 -14.47 -5.91
CA TRP A 430 1.67 -14.40 -7.36
C TRP A 430 2.64 -13.33 -7.85
N LEU A 431 3.60 -13.76 -8.68
CA LEU A 431 4.65 -12.91 -9.21
C LEU A 431 4.56 -12.86 -10.73
N ARG A 432 4.31 -11.68 -11.30
CA ARG A 432 4.42 -11.50 -12.75
C ARG A 432 5.90 -11.62 -13.14
N ASN A 433 6.23 -12.57 -13.99
CA ASN A 433 7.59 -12.71 -14.52
C ASN A 433 7.82 -11.73 -15.67
N THR A 434 8.13 -10.48 -15.34
CA THR A 434 8.42 -9.39 -16.28
C THR A 434 9.57 -9.75 -17.23
N SER A 435 10.60 -10.45 -16.76
CA SER A 435 11.72 -10.90 -17.61
C SER A 435 11.31 -11.85 -18.74
N ALA A 436 10.18 -12.56 -18.58
CA ALA A 436 9.63 -13.47 -19.56
C ALA A 436 8.58 -12.82 -20.50
N THR A 437 7.87 -11.78 -20.05
CA THR A 437 6.85 -11.09 -20.87
C THR A 437 7.43 -9.89 -21.63
N ASP A 438 8.38 -9.18 -21.02
CA ASP A 438 8.82 -7.86 -21.44
C ASP A 438 10.29 -7.94 -21.86
N SER A 439 10.54 -7.97 -23.17
CA SER A 439 11.90 -8.18 -23.71
C SER A 439 12.93 -7.12 -23.31
N GLY A 440 12.49 -5.95 -22.85
CA GLY A 440 13.31 -4.88 -22.28
C GLY A 440 13.75 -5.13 -20.84
N ASP A 441 13.06 -5.99 -20.07
CA ASP A 441 13.47 -6.32 -18.71
C ASP A 441 14.70 -7.24 -18.72
N LYS A 442 15.76 -6.81 -18.03
CA LYS A 442 17.05 -7.51 -17.91
C LYS A 442 17.54 -7.49 -16.46
N PHE A 443 16.64 -7.28 -15.51
CA PHE A 443 17.00 -7.22 -14.11
C PHE A 443 17.15 -8.62 -13.51
N PRO A 444 18.26 -8.87 -12.79
CA PRO A 444 18.42 -10.11 -12.07
C PRO A 444 17.54 -10.12 -10.82
N TYR A 445 16.80 -11.20 -10.60
CA TYR A 445 15.98 -11.43 -9.43
C TYR A 445 16.38 -12.73 -8.73
N ASP A 446 16.44 -12.73 -7.40
CA ASP A 446 16.78 -13.92 -6.62
C ASP A 446 15.52 -14.72 -6.25
N THR A 447 15.54 -16.01 -6.58
CA THR A 447 14.46 -16.95 -6.28
C THR A 447 14.74 -17.81 -5.03
N SER A 448 15.89 -17.61 -4.36
CA SER A 448 16.32 -18.41 -3.21
C SER A 448 15.32 -18.45 -2.05
N GLY A 449 14.59 -17.35 -1.81
CA GLY A 449 13.55 -17.26 -0.77
C GLY A 449 12.40 -18.28 -0.95
N PHE A 450 12.15 -18.73 -2.18
CA PHE A 450 11.07 -19.68 -2.50
C PHE A 450 11.46 -21.14 -2.28
N LYS A 451 12.75 -21.44 -2.03
CA LYS A 451 13.32 -22.80 -2.01
C LYS A 451 12.67 -23.77 -1.03
N ASN A 452 12.21 -23.25 0.12
CA ASN A 452 11.62 -24.04 1.19
C ASN A 452 10.08 -23.88 1.28
N LEU A 453 9.48 -23.14 0.34
CA LEU A 453 8.04 -22.95 0.27
C LEU A 453 7.40 -24.06 -0.54
N ASN A 454 6.15 -24.42 -0.21
CA ASN A 454 5.41 -25.37 -1.05
C ASN A 454 5.02 -24.68 -2.36
N GLN A 455 5.30 -25.31 -3.50
CA GLN A 455 4.92 -24.83 -4.82
C GLN A 455 3.40 -24.55 -4.95
N SER A 456 2.55 -25.19 -4.13
CA SER A 456 1.11 -24.88 -4.10
C SER A 456 0.78 -23.49 -3.54
N GLN A 457 1.72 -22.81 -2.87
CA GLN A 457 1.54 -21.48 -2.26
C GLN A 457 1.99 -20.33 -3.17
N TYR A 458 2.75 -20.58 -4.24
CA TYR A 458 3.26 -19.53 -5.11
C TYR A 458 3.17 -19.86 -6.59
N MET A 459 3.10 -18.82 -7.43
CA MET A 459 3.18 -18.96 -8.88
C MET A 459 3.81 -17.72 -9.51
N PHE A 460 4.87 -17.95 -10.28
CA PHE A 460 5.38 -17.03 -11.28
C PHE A 460 4.50 -17.16 -12.52
N PHE A 461 3.82 -16.09 -12.92
CA PHE A 461 2.84 -16.07 -13.99
C PHE A 461 3.23 -15.08 -15.09
N LEU A 462 2.69 -15.25 -16.30
CA LEU A 462 3.03 -14.45 -17.47
C LEU A 462 1.93 -13.43 -17.78
N HIS A 463 0.68 -13.86 -17.82
CA HIS A 463 -0.47 -13.00 -18.17
C HIS A 463 -1.56 -13.09 -17.10
N PRO A 464 -2.45 -12.08 -16.95
CA PRO A 464 -3.54 -12.14 -15.97
C PRO A 464 -4.46 -13.35 -16.16
N ASN A 465 -4.53 -13.88 -17.39
CA ASN A 465 -5.31 -15.09 -17.71
C ASN A 465 -4.77 -16.36 -17.02
N ASP A 466 -3.48 -16.41 -16.64
CA ASP A 466 -2.88 -17.55 -15.95
C ASP A 466 -3.46 -17.74 -14.53
N LEU A 467 -3.98 -16.64 -13.96
CA LEU A 467 -4.64 -16.56 -12.65
C LEU A 467 -6.14 -16.87 -12.71
N THR A 468 -6.69 -17.15 -13.91
CA THR A 468 -8.11 -17.52 -14.08
C THR A 468 -8.35 -18.99 -13.75
N ASN A 469 -9.60 -19.32 -13.40
CA ASN A 469 -10.04 -20.69 -13.08
C ASN A 469 -9.34 -21.35 -11.86
N LEU A 470 -8.64 -20.55 -11.05
CA LEU A 470 -8.14 -20.95 -9.73
C LEU A 470 -9.26 -20.87 -8.70
N ASP A 471 -9.43 -21.91 -7.88
CA ASP A 471 -10.25 -21.86 -6.67
C ASP A 471 -9.48 -21.15 -5.53
N VAL A 472 -9.33 -19.83 -5.71
CA VAL A 472 -8.63 -18.94 -4.78
C VAL A 472 -9.31 -18.94 -3.40
N ALA A 473 -10.63 -19.14 -3.34
CA ALA A 473 -11.38 -19.20 -2.09
C ALA A 473 -10.96 -20.38 -1.20
N ASN A 474 -10.58 -21.51 -1.81
CA ASN A 474 -10.10 -22.71 -1.10
C ASN A 474 -8.57 -22.90 -1.18
N GLY A 475 -7.82 -21.85 -1.52
CA GLY A 475 -6.35 -21.86 -1.48
C GLY A 475 -5.66 -22.52 -2.68
N GLN A 476 -6.34 -22.66 -3.83
CA GLN A 476 -5.68 -23.08 -5.06
C GLN A 476 -4.89 -21.92 -5.67
N CYS A 477 -3.60 -21.81 -5.35
CA CYS A 477 -2.76 -20.70 -5.83
C CYS A 477 -1.92 -21.03 -7.08
N TYR A 478 -1.81 -22.30 -7.48
CA TYR A 478 -0.89 -22.73 -8.53
C TYR A 478 -1.61 -23.35 -9.73
N ASN A 479 -1.43 -22.73 -10.90
CA ASN A 479 -1.85 -23.25 -12.19
C ASN A 479 -0.71 -24.10 -12.80
N GLN A 480 -0.87 -25.42 -12.73
CA GLN A 480 0.17 -26.39 -13.13
C GLN A 480 0.51 -26.37 -14.63
N SER A 481 -0.24 -25.67 -15.49
CA SER A 481 0.13 -25.48 -16.89
C SER A 481 1.24 -24.45 -17.10
N ILE A 482 1.54 -23.62 -16.09
CA ILE A 482 2.52 -22.53 -16.18
C ILE A 482 3.87 -23.00 -15.63
N ALA A 483 4.84 -23.19 -16.52
CA ALA A 483 6.18 -23.62 -16.16
C ALA A 483 6.90 -22.56 -15.29
N GLN A 484 7.38 -22.98 -14.11
CA GLN A 484 7.98 -22.08 -13.12
C GLN A 484 9.49 -21.86 -13.32
N ASN A 485 10.20 -22.90 -13.77
CA ASN A 485 11.63 -22.89 -14.14
C ASN A 485 12.56 -22.23 -13.10
N LEU A 486 12.33 -22.46 -11.81
CA LEU A 486 13.13 -21.85 -10.73
C LEU A 486 14.46 -22.60 -10.48
N THR A 487 15.55 -21.85 -10.37
CA THR A 487 16.88 -22.29 -9.96
C THR A 487 17.08 -22.23 -8.43
N PHE A 488 16.22 -21.48 -7.73
CA PHE A 488 16.39 -21.09 -6.33
C PHE A 488 17.71 -20.32 -6.07
N SER A 489 18.10 -19.50 -7.06
CA SER A 489 19.15 -18.50 -7.02
C SER A 489 18.76 -17.30 -7.88
N TYR A 490 19.71 -16.40 -8.19
CA TYR A 490 19.53 -15.35 -9.19
C TYR A 490 19.19 -15.92 -10.58
N GLN A 491 18.24 -15.27 -11.25
CA GLN A 491 17.77 -15.52 -12.63
C GLN A 491 17.55 -14.19 -13.36
N GLY A 492 17.23 -14.20 -14.66
CA GLY A 492 16.98 -12.98 -15.44
C GLY A 492 18.25 -12.20 -15.79
N LEU A 493 19.41 -12.86 -15.62
CA LEU A 493 20.72 -12.28 -15.84
C LEU A 493 20.98 -12.02 -17.35
N PRO A 494 21.67 -10.92 -17.72
CA PRO A 494 22.01 -10.64 -19.10
C PRO A 494 22.71 -11.80 -19.80
N PHE A 495 22.34 -12.04 -21.07
CA PHE A 495 22.84 -13.11 -21.93
C PHE A 495 22.54 -14.56 -21.45
N GLY A 496 21.64 -14.74 -20.48
CA GLY A 496 21.22 -16.06 -19.98
C GLY A 496 22.28 -16.76 -19.14
N LEU A 497 23.22 -16.00 -18.57
CA LEU A 497 24.20 -16.52 -17.62
C LEU A 497 23.49 -16.94 -16.34
N GLY A 498 23.43 -18.24 -16.03
CA GLY A 498 22.70 -18.76 -14.86
C GLY A 498 21.27 -19.24 -15.18
N ASP A 499 20.84 -19.20 -16.43
CA ASP A 499 19.56 -19.78 -16.88
C ASP A 499 19.57 -21.33 -16.94
N ASP A 500 20.65 -22.01 -16.52
CA ASP A 500 20.71 -23.48 -16.39
C ASP A 500 19.77 -23.94 -15.26
N PRO A 501 18.55 -24.45 -15.55
CA PRO A 501 17.62 -24.82 -14.51
C PRO A 501 18.05 -26.20 -14.00
N THR A 502 18.36 -26.32 -12.71
CA THR A 502 18.31 -27.63 -12.08
C THR A 502 16.87 -28.10 -12.17
N SER A 503 16.58 -29.04 -13.08
CA SER A 503 15.23 -29.40 -13.51
C SER A 503 14.47 -30.21 -12.45
N VAL A 504 14.06 -29.54 -11.36
CA VAL A 504 13.19 -30.10 -10.33
C VAL A 504 11.72 -29.98 -10.73
N ASN A 505 11.33 -30.77 -11.73
CA ASN A 505 9.96 -31.33 -11.78
C ASN A 505 9.82 -32.42 -10.69
N ALA A 506 10.04 -32.02 -9.44
CA ALA A 506 9.92 -32.89 -8.27
C ALA A 506 8.63 -32.56 -7.53
N SER A 507 7.60 -33.39 -7.76
CA SER A 507 6.45 -33.46 -6.87
C SER A 507 6.95 -33.84 -5.47
N ALA A 508 6.99 -32.87 -4.55
CA ALA A 508 7.51 -33.03 -3.19
C ALA A 508 6.51 -33.77 -2.27
N ASN A 509 6.09 -34.97 -2.67
CA ASN A 509 5.52 -35.94 -1.74
C ASN A 509 6.68 -36.68 -1.07
N GLY A 510 6.96 -36.32 0.19
CA GLY A 510 8.05 -36.90 0.95
C GLY A 510 7.81 -38.35 1.35
N THR A 511 8.72 -39.23 0.95
CA THR A 511 9.03 -40.49 1.66
C THR A 511 10.54 -40.68 1.63
N GLU A 512 11.13 -40.95 2.79
CA GLU A 512 12.55 -41.29 2.93
C GLU A 512 12.88 -42.58 2.17
N GLU A 513 13.96 -42.60 1.36
CA GLU A 513 15.04 -43.60 1.51
C GLU A 513 16.19 -43.45 0.49
N ASN A 514 17.37 -43.91 0.92
CA ASN A 514 18.53 -44.34 0.14
C ASN A 514 19.43 -43.30 -0.58
N ALA A 515 20.67 -43.23 -0.09
CA ALA A 515 21.79 -42.55 -0.73
C ALA A 515 22.51 -43.45 -1.75
N ALA A 516 23.05 -42.86 -2.83
CA ALA A 516 24.16 -43.45 -3.57
C ALA A 516 25.00 -42.39 -4.34
N SER A 517 26.31 -42.56 -4.23
CA SER A 517 27.43 -41.87 -4.90
C SER A 517 27.27 -41.47 -6.38
N GLY A 518 27.83 -40.30 -6.74
CA GLY A 518 28.09 -39.89 -8.13
C GLY A 518 29.30 -38.95 -8.25
N LEU A 519 30.51 -39.51 -8.32
CA LEU A 519 31.77 -38.78 -8.46
C LEU A 519 32.15 -38.59 -9.94
N SER A 520 32.39 -37.37 -10.43
CA SER A 520 33.19 -37.17 -11.65
C SER A 520 33.93 -35.83 -11.77
N THR A 521 35.26 -35.92 -11.69
CA THR A 521 36.26 -35.19 -12.50
C THR A 521 36.18 -33.67 -12.70
N ARG A 522 37.09 -32.94 -12.03
CA ARG A 522 37.62 -31.65 -12.51
C ARG A 522 38.37 -31.81 -13.84
N GLY A 523 38.13 -30.93 -14.80
CA GLY A 523 39.02 -30.69 -15.94
C GLY A 523 39.74 -29.35 -15.76
N ALA A 524 41.05 -29.30 -15.99
CA ALA A 524 41.86 -28.10 -15.84
C ALA A 524 42.50 -27.67 -17.17
N ALA A 525 42.27 -26.41 -17.55
CA ALA A 525 43.02 -25.64 -18.54
C ALA A 525 42.66 -24.15 -18.32
N GLY A 526 43.55 -23.17 -18.43
CA GLY A 526 45.00 -23.19 -18.65
C GLY A 526 45.47 -21.74 -18.79
N ALA A 527 46.49 -21.32 -18.04
CA ALA A 527 46.89 -19.92 -17.96
C ALA A 527 47.92 -19.52 -19.04
N GLN A 528 47.73 -18.36 -19.68
CA GLN A 528 48.73 -17.45 -20.29
C GLN A 528 47.99 -16.32 -21.03
N SER A 529 47.99 -15.06 -20.57
CA SER A 529 48.91 -13.98 -20.97
C SER A 529 48.16 -12.62 -20.86
N LEU A 530 48.72 -11.40 -20.92
CA LEU A 530 49.99 -10.81 -20.48
C LEU A 530 49.91 -9.26 -20.66
N LEU A 531 50.24 -8.47 -19.61
CA LEU A 531 50.62 -7.02 -19.60
C LEU A 531 49.63 -5.86 -19.99
N ALA A 532 49.57 -4.86 -19.08
CA ALA A 532 49.38 -3.39 -19.28
C ALA A 532 48.03 -2.85 -19.85
N LEU A 533 47.54 -1.61 -19.60
CA LEU A 533 48.20 -0.35 -19.17
C LEU A 533 47.21 0.68 -18.49
N VAL A 534 47.61 1.21 -17.33
CA VAL A 534 47.43 2.56 -16.69
C VAL A 534 46.35 3.60 -17.15
N ALA A 535 45.61 4.13 -16.14
CA ALA A 535 44.93 5.45 -16.00
C ALA A 535 43.65 5.74 -16.86
N ALA A 536 42.71 6.62 -16.44
CA ALA A 536 42.77 7.68 -15.40
C ALA A 536 41.44 7.88 -14.62
N MET A 537 41.53 8.46 -13.42
CA MET A 537 40.40 9.09 -12.71
C MET A 537 40.09 10.47 -13.33
N PHE A 538 38.82 10.90 -13.35
CA PHE A 538 38.47 12.29 -12.99
C PHE A 538 37.02 12.39 -12.49
N THR A 539 36.84 13.21 -11.46
CA THR A 539 35.60 13.46 -10.72
C THR A 539 34.69 14.51 -11.38
N ALA A 540 33.37 14.38 -11.21
CA ALA A 540 32.44 15.49 -11.35
C ALA A 540 31.42 15.49 -10.19
N THR A 541 31.75 16.21 -9.12
CA THR A 541 30.83 16.50 -8.01
C THR A 541 30.01 17.74 -8.37
N PHE A 542 28.69 17.64 -8.44
CA PHE A 542 27.83 18.83 -8.53
C PHE A 542 27.40 19.30 -7.14
N MET A 543 27.69 20.57 -6.85
CA MET A 543 27.35 21.25 -5.61
C MET A 543 26.42 22.42 -5.93
N PHE A 544 25.57 22.77 -4.96
CA PHE A 544 24.52 23.78 -5.03
C PHE A 544 24.95 25.14 -5.60
N LEU A 545 24.01 25.75 -6.35
CA LEU A 545 23.74 27.19 -6.38
C LEU A 545 22.22 27.41 -6.49
#